data_AF-J4W4K0-F1
#
_entry.id   AF-J4W4K0-F1
#
_cell.length_a   1.000
_cell.length_b   1.000
_cell.length_c   1.000
_cell.angle_alpha   90.00
_cell.angle_beta   90.00
_cell.angle_gamma   90.00
#
_symmetry.space_group_name_H-M   'P 1'
#
loop_
_entity.id
_entity.type
_entity.pdbx_description
1 polymer ?
#
loop_
_entity_poly.entity_id
_entity_poly.type
_entity_poly.pdbx_seq_one_letter_code
_entity_poly.pdbx_strand_id
1 'polypeptide(L)'
;MRLIIRDDAAATSNYVANYIIDRINAYKPTPQNPFVLGLPTGSSPLGVYKVLVAKYKAGEISFENVVTFNMDEYVGIPRDHSESYHSFMWKNFFSHVNVHPNNVHILNGNAPSLEAECVAYEDAIKRVGGIDLFLAGIGEDGHIAFNEPGSSLASRTRVKTLAYDTILANSRFFDNDIDKVPRMALTVGVQTVLEAREVVVIILGQRKSLALQRCIEQGVNHMWTLSSLQLHPHPMIVADEDATLELQVKTVRYFKSIEKVAQEAGFQQILPSKVRTGNGPVPETRIDTVSSPTILAPQPTTSQLLRATPATEYPLRSVSPELIPDRMASRIPEPALNQRLTPNPDQQAAKQSNAVRA
;
A
#
# COMPACT_ATOMS: atom_id res chain seq x y z
N MET A 1 -1.55 7.48 13.89
CA MET A 1 -0.52 6.59 13.31
C MET A 1 0.75 6.68 14.13
N ARG A 2 1.46 5.56 14.32
CA ARG A 2 2.81 5.53 14.89
C ARG A 2 3.81 5.12 13.81
N LEU A 3 4.96 5.78 13.75
CA LEU A 3 6.11 5.38 12.94
C LEU A 3 7.30 5.14 13.86
N ILE A 4 7.73 3.89 13.93
CA ILE A 4 8.83 3.43 14.75
C ILE A 4 10.04 3.24 13.85
N ILE A 5 11.12 3.97 14.12
CA ILE A 5 12.35 3.88 13.35
C ILE A 5 13.41 3.16 14.19
N ARG A 6 14.05 2.15 13.61
CA ARG A 6 15.12 1.37 14.23
C ARG A 6 16.36 1.41 13.34
N ASP A 7 17.52 1.18 13.95
CA ASP A 7 18.79 1.35 13.27
C ASP A 7 18.96 0.40 12.07
N ASP A 8 18.47 -0.84 12.21
CA ASP A 8 18.61 -1.87 11.19
C ASP A 8 17.42 -2.84 11.14
N ALA A 9 17.47 -3.76 10.17
CA ALA A 9 16.47 -4.78 9.95
C ALA A 9 16.29 -5.76 11.13
N ALA A 10 17.36 -6.06 11.88
CA ALA A 10 17.30 -6.96 13.02
C ALA A 10 16.60 -6.29 14.21
N ALA A 11 16.95 -5.04 14.51
CA ALA A 11 16.31 -4.22 15.53
C ALA A 11 14.82 -3.98 15.20
N THR A 12 14.49 -3.74 13.93
CA THR A 12 13.10 -3.62 13.45
C THR A 12 12.33 -4.92 13.68
N SER A 13 12.91 -6.05 13.27
CA SER A 13 12.29 -7.38 13.43
C SER A 13 12.07 -7.76 14.90
N ASN A 14 13.07 -7.49 15.75
CA ASN A 14 12.99 -7.72 17.19
C ASN A 14 11.88 -6.87 17.82
N TYR A 15 11.77 -5.60 17.43
CA TYR A 15 10.73 -4.72 17.95
C TYR A 15 9.33 -5.24 17.59
N VAL A 16 9.10 -5.61 16.33
CA VAL A 16 7.80 -6.14 15.87
C VAL A 16 7.47 -7.46 16.58
N ALA A 17 8.44 -8.37 16.70
CA ALA A 17 8.23 -9.65 17.39
C ALA A 17 7.87 -9.46 18.87
N ASN A 18 8.60 -8.60 19.58
CA ASN A 18 8.30 -8.28 20.98
C ASN A 18 6.93 -7.62 21.12
N TYR A 19 6.57 -6.73 20.19
CA TYR A 19 5.23 -6.14 20.17
C TYR A 19 4.15 -7.23 20.05
N ILE A 20 4.27 -8.16 19.10
CA ILE A 20 3.32 -9.27 18.94
C ILE A 20 3.24 -10.13 20.21
N ILE A 21 4.37 -10.45 20.83
CA ILE A 21 4.43 -11.22 22.09
C ILE A 21 3.69 -10.48 23.21
N ASP A 22 3.96 -9.20 23.40
CA ASP A 22 3.31 -8.36 24.40
C ASP A 22 1.79 -8.33 24.19
N ARG A 23 1.35 -8.27 22.92
CA ARG A 23 -0.08 -8.30 22.57
C ARG A 23 -0.75 -9.61 22.92
N ILE A 24 -0.16 -10.73 22.54
CA ILE A 24 -0.71 -12.05 22.83
C ILE A 24 -0.72 -12.30 24.35
N ASN A 25 0.37 -11.99 25.05
CA ASN A 25 0.48 -12.16 26.50
C ASN A 25 -0.48 -11.26 27.28
N ALA A 26 -0.69 -10.01 26.83
CA ALA A 26 -1.66 -9.11 27.43
C ALA A 26 -3.11 -9.51 27.16
N TYR A 27 -3.38 -10.15 26.02
CA TYR A 27 -4.69 -10.69 25.65
C TYR A 27 -5.05 -11.91 26.49
N LYS A 28 -4.07 -12.76 26.82
CA LYS A 28 -4.23 -14.03 27.55
C LYS A 28 -5.22 -14.99 26.85
N PRO A 29 -4.90 -15.45 25.63
CA PRO A 29 -5.83 -16.21 24.83
C PRO A 29 -6.17 -17.58 25.46
N THR A 30 -7.41 -17.98 25.29
CA THR A 30 -7.97 -19.26 25.77
C THR A 30 -8.64 -19.98 24.61
N PRO A 31 -8.97 -21.28 24.72
CA PRO A 31 -9.66 -22.00 23.65
C PRO A 31 -11.01 -21.38 23.24
N GLN A 32 -11.72 -20.72 24.18
CA GLN A 32 -13.00 -20.05 23.92
C GLN A 32 -12.85 -18.62 23.41
N ASN A 33 -11.69 -18.00 23.63
CA ASN A 33 -11.38 -16.64 23.24
C ASN A 33 -9.92 -16.59 22.74
N PRO A 34 -9.66 -17.08 21.51
CA PRO A 34 -8.31 -17.11 20.94
C PRO A 34 -7.85 -15.71 20.51
N PHE A 35 -6.54 -15.53 20.36
CA PHE A 35 -5.99 -14.33 19.74
C PHE A 35 -5.91 -14.53 18.23
N VAL A 36 -6.49 -13.62 17.45
CA VAL A 36 -6.54 -13.73 15.99
C VAL A 36 -5.45 -12.88 15.34
N LEU A 37 -4.52 -13.52 14.62
CA LEU A 37 -3.32 -12.92 14.05
C LEU A 37 -3.30 -13.00 12.52
N GLY A 38 -3.31 -11.85 11.85
CA GLY A 38 -3.06 -11.74 10.41
C GLY A 38 -1.55 -11.80 10.10
N LEU A 39 -1.14 -12.59 9.11
CA LEU A 39 0.28 -12.86 8.82
C LEU A 39 0.65 -12.64 7.34
N PRO A 40 1.79 -11.99 7.03
CA PRO A 40 2.31 -11.85 5.68
C PRO A 40 3.34 -12.94 5.35
N THR A 41 3.66 -13.07 4.06
CA THR A 41 4.83 -13.81 3.58
C THR A 41 5.93 -12.87 3.08
N GLY A 42 6.92 -13.40 2.37
CA GLY A 42 8.01 -12.62 1.79
C GLY A 42 9.20 -12.41 2.72
N SER A 43 10.19 -11.63 2.26
CA SER A 43 11.47 -11.49 2.96
C SER A 43 11.39 -10.65 4.24
N SER A 44 10.52 -9.63 4.26
CA SER A 44 10.42 -8.68 5.38
C SER A 44 10.03 -9.34 6.71
N PRO A 45 9.01 -10.22 6.80
CA PRO A 45 8.64 -10.84 8.07
C PRO A 45 9.56 -11.98 8.53
N LEU A 46 10.52 -12.46 7.71
CA LEU A 46 11.38 -13.59 8.09
C LEU A 46 12.16 -13.34 9.39
N GLY A 47 12.64 -12.11 9.60
CA GLY A 47 13.31 -11.74 10.84
C GLY A 47 12.38 -11.85 12.05
N VAL A 48 11.12 -11.38 11.89
CA VAL A 48 10.08 -11.46 12.92
C VAL A 48 9.80 -12.92 13.28
N TYR A 49 9.59 -13.80 12.29
CA TYR A 49 9.32 -15.22 12.53
C TYR A 49 10.47 -15.91 13.28
N LYS A 50 11.72 -15.64 12.91
CA LYS A 50 12.89 -16.20 13.61
C LYS A 50 12.91 -15.82 15.09
N VAL A 51 12.59 -14.56 15.40
CA VAL A 51 12.55 -14.06 16.79
C VAL A 51 11.37 -14.69 17.54
N LEU A 52 10.18 -14.75 16.95
CA LEU A 52 9.01 -15.40 17.56
C LEU A 52 9.27 -16.88 17.87
N VAL A 53 9.93 -17.62 16.96
CA VAL A 53 10.33 -19.02 17.19
C VAL A 53 11.33 -19.13 18.33
N ALA A 54 12.35 -18.26 18.37
CA ALA A 54 13.34 -18.26 19.44
C ALA A 54 12.67 -17.99 20.81
N LYS A 55 11.75 -17.02 20.86
CA LYS A 55 11.00 -16.65 22.06
C LYS A 55 10.03 -17.74 22.52
N TYR A 56 9.38 -18.44 21.59
CA TYR A 56 8.59 -19.62 21.90
C TYR A 56 9.45 -20.72 22.52
N LYS A 57 10.61 -21.04 21.92
CA LYS A 57 11.54 -22.05 22.44
C LYS A 57 12.12 -21.68 23.82
N ALA A 58 12.19 -20.39 24.14
CA ALA A 58 12.58 -19.89 25.44
C ALA A 58 11.43 -19.90 26.48
N GLY A 59 10.21 -20.26 26.09
CA GLY A 59 9.03 -20.28 26.97
C GLY A 59 8.40 -18.91 27.25
N GLU A 60 8.73 -17.89 26.47
CA GLU A 60 8.24 -16.51 26.67
C GLU A 60 6.87 -16.24 26.02
N ILE A 61 6.41 -17.14 25.13
CA ILE A 61 5.16 -17.01 24.39
C ILE A 61 4.61 -18.40 24.02
N SER A 62 3.28 -18.53 23.90
CA SER A 62 2.59 -19.72 23.40
C SER A 62 1.65 -19.36 22.26
N PHE A 63 1.56 -20.21 21.24
CA PHE A 63 0.68 -20.08 20.08
C PHE A 63 -0.49 -21.07 20.10
N GLU A 64 -0.66 -21.83 21.18
CA GLU A 64 -1.69 -22.86 21.32
C GLU A 64 -3.12 -22.32 21.08
N ASN A 65 -3.42 -21.15 21.64
CA ASN A 65 -4.71 -20.47 21.52
C ASN A 65 -4.64 -19.28 20.54
N VAL A 66 -3.76 -19.35 19.54
CA VAL A 66 -3.67 -18.36 18.46
C VAL A 66 -4.32 -18.93 17.20
N VAL A 67 -5.15 -18.13 16.55
CA VAL A 67 -5.73 -18.41 15.22
C VAL A 67 -5.08 -17.48 14.21
N THR A 68 -4.60 -18.02 13.09
CA THR A 68 -3.85 -17.26 12.09
C THR A 68 -4.58 -17.18 10.77
N PHE A 69 -4.51 -16.03 10.11
CA PHE A 69 -5.00 -15.82 8.75
C PHE A 69 -3.87 -15.22 7.90
N ASN A 70 -3.44 -15.93 6.87
CA ASN A 70 -2.49 -15.39 5.91
C ASN A 70 -3.16 -14.45 4.91
N MET A 71 -2.37 -13.53 4.35
CA MET A 71 -2.85 -12.52 3.40
C MET A 71 -3.26 -13.10 2.05
N ASP A 72 -2.52 -14.08 1.55
CA ASP A 72 -2.60 -14.47 0.14
C ASP A 72 -2.07 -15.89 -0.10
N GLU A 73 -2.38 -16.42 -1.28
CA GLU A 73 -1.77 -17.63 -1.87
C GLU A 73 -1.88 -17.57 -3.39
N TYR A 74 -0.91 -18.13 -4.11
CA TYR A 74 -0.96 -18.23 -5.57
C TYR A 74 -2.05 -19.19 -6.04
N VAL A 75 -2.70 -18.84 -7.15
CA VAL A 75 -3.67 -19.71 -7.81
C VAL A 75 -2.96 -20.74 -8.68
N GLY A 76 -3.35 -22.01 -8.56
CA GLY A 76 -2.86 -23.10 -9.40
C GLY A 76 -1.47 -23.64 -9.04
N ILE A 77 -0.83 -23.15 -7.98
CA ILE A 77 0.42 -23.71 -7.48
C ILE A 77 0.13 -24.92 -6.57
N PRO A 78 0.82 -26.07 -6.71
CA PRO A 78 0.66 -27.17 -5.77
C PRO A 78 0.93 -26.72 -4.32
N ARG A 79 0.12 -27.19 -3.37
CA ARG A 79 0.20 -26.78 -1.97
C ARG A 79 1.55 -27.11 -1.33
N ASP A 80 2.18 -28.19 -1.78
CA ASP A 80 3.48 -28.68 -1.32
C ASP A 80 4.66 -28.13 -2.14
N HIS A 81 4.40 -27.31 -3.17
CA HIS A 81 5.44 -26.63 -3.93
C HIS A 81 6.29 -25.75 -3.00
N SER A 82 7.61 -25.70 -3.18
CA SER A 82 8.54 -24.98 -2.28
C SER A 82 8.21 -23.49 -2.15
N GLU A 83 7.76 -22.89 -3.24
CA GLU A 83 7.41 -21.46 -3.34
C GLU A 83 5.94 -21.14 -3.07
N SER A 84 5.12 -22.14 -2.70
CA SER A 84 3.76 -21.85 -2.22
C SER A 84 3.83 -21.13 -0.86
N TYR A 85 2.84 -20.29 -0.57
CA TYR A 85 2.78 -19.59 0.70
C TYR A 85 2.40 -20.53 1.85
N HIS A 86 1.69 -21.64 1.56
CA HIS A 86 1.60 -22.80 2.47
C HIS A 86 2.99 -23.29 2.88
N SER A 87 3.83 -23.70 1.93
CA SER A 87 5.19 -24.20 2.22
C SER A 87 6.05 -23.14 2.93
N PHE A 88 5.97 -21.88 2.51
CA PHE A 88 6.69 -20.79 3.15
C PHE A 88 6.36 -20.70 4.64
N MET A 89 5.07 -20.68 5.00
CA MET A 89 4.66 -20.51 6.39
C MET A 89 4.99 -21.73 7.25
N TRP A 90 4.80 -22.94 6.73
CA TRP A 90 5.18 -24.17 7.45
C TRP A 90 6.68 -24.28 7.64
N LYS A 91 7.48 -23.92 6.63
CA LYS A 91 8.95 -23.96 6.70
C LYS A 91 9.51 -22.95 7.69
N ASN A 92 8.99 -21.72 7.68
CA ASN A 92 9.59 -20.60 8.41
C ASN A 92 8.99 -20.36 9.80
N PHE A 93 7.76 -20.81 10.06
CA PHE A 93 7.07 -20.47 11.30
C PHE A 93 6.27 -21.63 11.91
N PHE A 94 5.21 -22.11 11.25
CA PHE A 94 4.22 -22.99 11.91
C PHE A 94 4.79 -24.33 12.38
N SER A 95 5.79 -24.91 11.71
CA SER A 95 6.43 -26.16 12.16
C SER A 95 7.32 -26.01 13.40
N HIS A 96 7.56 -24.77 13.86
CA HIS A 96 8.53 -24.47 14.92
C HIS A 96 7.87 -23.97 16.22
N VAL A 97 6.53 -23.84 16.23
CA VAL A 97 5.73 -23.35 17.35
C VAL A 97 4.55 -24.29 17.64
N ASN A 98 3.90 -24.16 18.80
CA ASN A 98 2.76 -25.00 19.20
C ASN A 98 1.40 -24.52 18.66
N VAL A 99 1.36 -23.88 17.48
CA VAL A 99 0.07 -23.50 16.87
C VAL A 99 -0.69 -24.77 16.45
N HIS A 100 -1.98 -24.84 16.77
CA HIS A 100 -2.79 -25.97 16.35
C HIS A 100 -3.05 -25.89 14.83
N PRO A 101 -2.85 -26.95 14.04
CA PRO A 101 -3.03 -26.89 12.58
C PRO A 101 -4.43 -26.44 12.13
N ASN A 102 -5.49 -26.80 12.88
CA ASN A 102 -6.86 -26.33 12.60
C ASN A 102 -7.08 -24.83 12.84
N ASN A 103 -6.15 -24.16 13.54
CA ASN A 103 -6.17 -22.72 13.77
C ASN A 103 -5.37 -21.96 12.71
N VAL A 104 -4.80 -22.64 11.72
CA VAL A 104 -4.02 -22.04 10.63
C VAL A 104 -4.90 -21.92 9.38
N HIS A 105 -5.16 -20.68 8.96
CA HIS A 105 -5.93 -20.38 7.76
C HIS A 105 -5.04 -19.73 6.71
N ILE A 106 -4.97 -20.35 5.54
CA ILE A 106 -4.30 -19.85 4.34
C ILE A 106 -5.26 -20.14 3.18
N LEU A 107 -5.47 -19.15 2.31
CA LEU A 107 -6.35 -19.27 1.14
C LEU A 107 -6.00 -20.49 0.29
N ASN A 108 -7.02 -21.21 -0.19
CA ASN A 108 -6.83 -22.34 -1.09
C ASN A 108 -6.83 -21.90 -2.56
N GLY A 109 -5.64 -21.58 -3.09
CA GLY A 109 -5.45 -21.23 -4.50
C GLY A 109 -5.77 -22.33 -5.52
N ASN A 110 -6.09 -23.55 -5.06
CA ASN A 110 -6.51 -24.68 -5.91
C ASN A 110 -7.98 -25.08 -5.65
N ALA A 111 -8.78 -24.21 -5.03
CA ALA A 111 -10.19 -24.48 -4.80
C ALA A 111 -10.96 -24.61 -6.14
N PRO A 112 -11.98 -25.49 -6.22
CA PRO A 112 -12.81 -25.61 -7.43
C PRO A 112 -13.53 -24.31 -7.82
N SER A 113 -13.91 -23.49 -6.83
CA SER A 113 -14.41 -22.14 -7.02
C SER A 113 -13.60 -21.19 -6.15
N LEU A 114 -12.85 -20.32 -6.82
CA LEU A 114 -11.97 -19.35 -6.18
C LEU A 114 -12.78 -18.25 -5.47
N GLU A 115 -13.90 -17.82 -6.04
CA GLU A 115 -14.80 -16.84 -5.44
C GLU A 115 -15.45 -17.38 -4.16
N ALA A 116 -15.90 -18.63 -4.17
CA ALA A 116 -16.48 -19.28 -3.00
C ALA A 116 -15.44 -19.42 -1.86
N GLU A 117 -14.19 -19.74 -2.20
CA GLU A 117 -13.07 -19.76 -1.26
C GLU A 117 -12.86 -18.37 -0.62
N CYS A 118 -12.85 -17.30 -1.41
CA CYS A 118 -12.71 -15.93 -0.89
C CYS A 118 -13.84 -15.55 0.09
N VAL A 119 -15.09 -15.89 -0.23
CA VAL A 119 -16.24 -15.64 0.66
C VAL A 119 -16.12 -16.44 1.94
N ALA A 120 -15.80 -17.74 1.84
CA ALA A 120 -15.62 -18.61 3.00
C ALA A 120 -14.49 -18.12 3.93
N TYR A 121 -13.42 -17.55 3.37
CA TYR A 121 -12.32 -16.97 4.12
C TYR A 121 -12.74 -15.74 4.94
N GLU A 122 -13.50 -14.83 4.33
CA GLU A 122 -14.08 -13.67 5.02
C GLU A 122 -15.05 -14.09 6.13
N ASP A 123 -15.87 -15.11 5.88
CA ASP A 123 -16.79 -15.66 6.89
C ASP A 123 -16.04 -16.35 8.03
N ALA A 124 -14.91 -17.00 7.75
CA ALA A 124 -14.05 -17.57 8.77
C ALA A 124 -13.46 -16.50 9.69
N ILE A 125 -12.98 -15.37 9.13
CA ILE A 125 -12.50 -14.22 9.91
C ILE A 125 -13.62 -13.67 10.80
N LYS A 126 -14.83 -13.48 10.25
CA LYS A 126 -15.98 -12.98 11.03
C LYS A 126 -16.38 -13.93 12.15
N ARG A 127 -16.37 -15.25 11.89
CA ARG A 127 -16.78 -16.28 12.87
C ARG A 127 -15.91 -16.28 14.12
N VAL A 128 -14.63 -15.92 13.99
CA VAL A 128 -13.71 -15.81 15.13
C VAL A 128 -13.66 -14.42 15.75
N GLY A 129 -14.53 -13.49 15.31
CA GLY A 129 -14.65 -12.15 15.91
C GLY A 129 -13.78 -11.07 15.28
N GLY A 130 -13.19 -11.32 14.10
CA GLY A 130 -12.29 -10.41 13.41
C GLY A 130 -10.81 -10.62 13.79
N ILE A 131 -9.92 -9.82 13.19
CA ILE A 131 -8.47 -9.93 13.41
C ILE A 131 -8.04 -8.97 14.52
N ASP A 132 -7.37 -9.46 15.55
CA ASP A 132 -6.90 -8.63 16.67
C ASP A 132 -5.65 -7.83 16.31
N LEU A 133 -4.73 -8.45 15.56
CA LEU A 133 -3.54 -7.79 15.04
C LEU A 133 -3.23 -8.33 13.65
N PHE A 134 -3.06 -7.45 12.69
CA PHE A 134 -2.64 -7.79 11.34
C PHE A 134 -1.19 -7.33 11.12
N LEU A 135 -0.26 -8.28 11.02
CA LEU A 135 1.10 -8.00 10.57
C LEU A 135 1.11 -7.94 9.04
N ALA A 136 1.64 -6.87 8.48
CA ALA A 136 1.72 -6.65 7.05
C ALA A 136 3.13 -6.22 6.63
N GLY A 137 3.44 -6.43 5.35
CA GLY A 137 4.57 -5.80 4.66
C GLY A 137 4.07 -4.81 3.61
N ILE A 138 5.02 -4.19 2.90
CA ILE A 138 4.74 -3.29 1.78
C ILE A 138 5.53 -3.72 0.53
N GLY A 139 4.89 -3.61 -0.64
CA GLY A 139 5.51 -3.67 -1.96
C GLY A 139 6.45 -2.48 -2.25
N GLU A 140 7.29 -2.58 -3.28
CA GLU A 140 8.10 -1.42 -3.75
C GLU A 140 7.22 -0.34 -4.43
N ASP A 141 6.03 -0.73 -4.86
CA ASP A 141 4.93 0.06 -5.43
C ASP A 141 3.88 0.48 -4.37
N GLY A 142 4.11 0.18 -3.09
CA GLY A 142 3.17 0.48 -2.01
C GLY A 142 2.00 -0.48 -1.84
N HIS A 143 2.00 -1.65 -2.50
CA HIS A 143 0.94 -2.62 -2.29
C HIS A 143 0.95 -3.24 -0.88
N ILE A 144 -0.23 -3.62 -0.40
CA ILE A 144 -0.42 -4.49 0.76
C ILE A 144 -1.03 -5.82 0.30
N ALA A 145 -0.46 -6.96 0.69
CA ALA A 145 -0.77 -8.27 0.07
C ALA A 145 -0.63 -8.17 -1.46
N PHE A 146 -1.47 -8.84 -2.24
CA PHE A 146 -1.58 -8.58 -3.68
C PHE A 146 -2.57 -7.46 -4.03
N ASN A 147 -2.82 -6.49 -3.15
CA ASN A 147 -3.61 -5.30 -3.49
C ASN A 147 -2.74 -4.29 -4.26
N GLU A 148 -2.48 -4.63 -5.52
CA GLU A 148 -1.65 -3.86 -6.45
C GLU A 148 -2.22 -2.47 -6.76
N PRO A 149 -1.40 -1.55 -7.29
CA PRO A 149 -1.83 -0.22 -7.70
C PRO A 149 -3.12 -0.25 -8.56
N GLY A 150 -4.08 0.58 -8.19
CA GLY A 150 -5.42 0.62 -8.80
C GLY A 150 -6.46 -0.26 -8.11
N SER A 151 -6.07 -1.09 -7.13
CA SER A 151 -7.02 -1.86 -6.32
C SER A 151 -7.93 -0.95 -5.50
N SER A 152 -9.23 -1.27 -5.45
CA SER A 152 -10.18 -0.53 -4.60
C SER A 152 -9.71 -0.56 -3.13
N LEU A 153 -9.72 0.61 -2.49
CA LEU A 153 -9.41 0.72 -1.06
C LEU A 153 -10.52 0.11 -0.18
N ALA A 154 -11.72 -0.10 -0.72
CA ALA A 154 -12.81 -0.81 -0.07
C ALA A 154 -12.88 -2.30 -0.49
N SER A 155 -11.82 -2.83 -1.11
CA SER A 155 -11.81 -4.20 -1.62
C SER A 155 -11.88 -5.25 -0.51
N ARG A 156 -12.53 -6.38 -0.81
CA ARG A 156 -12.57 -7.61 -0.01
C ARG A 156 -11.63 -8.67 -0.57
N THR A 157 -11.54 -9.81 0.13
CA THR A 157 -10.85 -11.00 -0.35
C THR A 157 -11.34 -11.39 -1.74
N ARG A 158 -10.42 -11.57 -2.69
CA ARG A 158 -10.74 -11.82 -4.10
C ARG A 158 -9.60 -12.50 -4.86
N VAL A 159 -9.92 -12.97 -6.06
CA VAL A 159 -8.93 -13.32 -7.08
C VAL A 159 -8.30 -12.04 -7.63
N LYS A 160 -6.99 -12.05 -7.80
CA LYS A 160 -6.24 -10.94 -8.37
C LYS A 160 -5.21 -11.44 -9.37
N THR A 161 -5.26 -10.89 -10.59
CA THR A 161 -4.19 -11.03 -11.57
C THR A 161 -2.99 -10.20 -11.12
N LEU A 162 -1.81 -10.82 -11.14
CA LEU A 162 -0.55 -10.15 -10.77
C LEU A 162 -0.10 -9.23 -11.89
N ALA A 163 0.33 -8.03 -11.52
CA ALA A 163 0.99 -7.06 -12.38
C ALA A 163 2.38 -7.53 -12.78
N TYR A 164 2.86 -6.98 -13.89
CA TYR A 164 4.16 -7.33 -14.45
C TYR A 164 5.31 -7.12 -13.44
N ASP A 165 5.29 -6.03 -12.68
CA ASP A 165 6.33 -5.74 -11.69
C ASP A 165 6.37 -6.79 -10.56
N THR A 166 5.21 -7.26 -10.13
CA THR A 166 5.08 -8.35 -9.14
C THR A 166 5.63 -9.66 -9.68
N ILE A 167 5.31 -9.99 -10.93
CA ILE A 167 5.83 -11.18 -11.61
C ILE A 167 7.35 -11.09 -11.73
N LEU A 168 7.88 -9.94 -12.17
CA LEU A 168 9.31 -9.71 -12.31
C LEU A 168 10.04 -9.84 -10.95
N ALA A 169 9.50 -9.24 -9.90
CA ALA A 169 10.06 -9.30 -8.55
C ALA A 169 10.05 -10.72 -7.96
N ASN A 170 9.02 -11.51 -8.29
CA ASN A 170 8.85 -12.87 -7.79
C ASN A 170 9.57 -13.92 -8.64
N SER A 171 9.94 -13.61 -9.89
CA SER A 171 10.65 -14.54 -10.78
C SER A 171 11.94 -15.11 -10.15
N ARG A 172 12.61 -14.36 -9.27
CA ARG A 172 13.77 -14.82 -8.50
C ARG A 172 13.53 -16.08 -7.65
N PHE A 173 12.28 -16.36 -7.31
CA PHE A 173 11.87 -17.57 -6.58
C PHE A 173 11.54 -18.73 -7.52
N PHE A 174 11.30 -18.45 -8.80
CA PHE A 174 10.93 -19.41 -9.84
C PHE A 174 12.03 -19.52 -10.90
N ASP A 175 13.27 -19.78 -10.47
CA ASP A 175 14.46 -19.92 -11.33
C ASP A 175 14.82 -18.69 -12.20
N ASN A 176 14.35 -17.50 -11.83
CA ASN A 176 14.39 -16.28 -12.66
C ASN A 176 13.62 -16.41 -13.98
N ASP A 177 12.63 -17.30 -14.03
CA ASP A 177 11.75 -17.51 -15.17
C ASP A 177 10.36 -16.92 -14.90
N ILE A 178 10.01 -15.88 -15.67
CA ILE A 178 8.75 -15.15 -15.59
C ILE A 178 7.55 -16.06 -15.92
N ASP A 179 7.73 -17.03 -16.83
CA ASP A 179 6.64 -17.90 -17.28
C ASP A 179 6.25 -18.96 -16.24
N LYS A 180 7.15 -19.23 -15.27
CA LYS A 180 6.88 -20.13 -14.15
C LYS A 180 6.14 -19.47 -12.99
N VAL A 181 6.08 -18.14 -12.95
CA VAL A 181 5.40 -17.42 -11.88
C VAL A 181 3.89 -17.53 -12.09
N PRO A 182 3.11 -17.95 -11.08
CA PRO A 182 1.66 -17.96 -11.16
C PRO A 182 1.11 -16.57 -11.53
N ARG A 183 0.17 -16.52 -12.48
CA ARG A 183 -0.36 -15.23 -13.00
C ARG A 183 -1.46 -14.63 -12.14
N MET A 184 -2.01 -15.41 -11.21
CA MET A 184 -3.10 -15.01 -10.33
C MET A 184 -2.82 -15.46 -8.90
N ALA A 185 -3.39 -14.74 -7.95
CA ALA A 185 -3.39 -15.07 -6.54
C ALA A 185 -4.78 -14.85 -5.93
N LEU A 186 -5.07 -15.56 -4.85
CA LEU A 186 -6.09 -15.16 -3.90
C LEU A 186 -5.44 -14.22 -2.90
N THR A 187 -6.11 -13.13 -2.57
CA THR A 187 -5.61 -12.14 -1.61
C THR A 187 -6.74 -11.58 -0.78
N VAL A 188 -6.47 -11.31 0.50
CA VAL A 188 -7.31 -10.44 1.32
C VAL A 188 -7.40 -9.05 0.70
N GLY A 189 -8.53 -8.38 0.90
CA GLY A 189 -8.74 -7.02 0.42
C GLY A 189 -8.11 -5.97 1.32
N VAL A 190 -8.02 -4.74 0.81
CA VAL A 190 -7.57 -3.58 1.61
C VAL A 190 -8.48 -3.39 2.82
N GLN A 191 -9.81 -3.44 2.61
CA GLN A 191 -10.78 -3.29 3.69
C GLN A 191 -10.70 -4.45 4.69
N THR A 192 -10.41 -5.67 4.23
CA THR A 192 -10.21 -6.84 5.10
C THR A 192 -9.06 -6.60 6.08
N VAL A 193 -7.98 -5.96 5.64
CA VAL A 193 -6.87 -5.58 6.54
C VAL A 193 -7.24 -4.42 7.45
N LEU A 194 -7.92 -3.39 6.93
CA LEU A 194 -8.35 -2.23 7.71
C LEU A 194 -9.42 -2.56 8.76
N GLU A 195 -10.06 -3.73 8.66
CA GLU A 195 -10.97 -4.26 9.68
C GLU A 195 -10.25 -5.00 10.81
N ALA A 196 -8.92 -5.07 10.81
CA ALA A 196 -8.21 -5.51 11.99
C ALA A 196 -8.35 -4.48 13.13
N ARG A 197 -8.27 -4.91 14.38
CA ARG A 197 -8.23 -3.96 15.51
C ARG A 197 -6.93 -3.16 15.51
N GLU A 198 -5.86 -3.79 15.06
CA GLU A 198 -4.54 -3.21 14.87
C GLU A 198 -3.89 -3.68 13.58
N VAL A 199 -3.18 -2.76 12.93
CA VAL A 199 -2.34 -3.09 11.78
C VAL A 199 -0.91 -2.65 12.08
N VAL A 200 0.00 -3.61 12.02
CA VAL A 200 1.44 -3.40 12.20
C VAL A 200 2.13 -3.69 10.87
N VAL A 201 2.85 -2.73 10.33
CA VAL A 201 3.57 -2.88 9.05
C VAL A 201 5.06 -2.88 9.30
N ILE A 202 5.76 -3.89 8.79
CA ILE A 202 7.23 -3.93 8.78
C ILE A 202 7.77 -3.51 7.41
N ILE A 203 8.67 -2.53 7.38
CA ILE A 203 9.22 -1.97 6.15
C ILE A 203 10.74 -1.91 6.26
N LEU A 204 11.45 -2.61 5.38
CA LEU A 204 12.89 -2.79 5.46
C LEU A 204 13.57 -2.43 4.15
N GLY A 205 14.67 -1.67 4.26
CA GLY A 205 15.61 -1.38 3.20
C GLY A 205 15.20 -0.26 2.25
N GLN A 206 16.21 0.30 1.59
CA GLN A 206 16.10 1.46 0.70
C GLN A 206 15.07 1.29 -0.42
N ARG A 207 14.91 0.09 -0.99
CA ARG A 207 13.95 -0.13 -2.10
C ARG A 207 12.50 0.16 -1.72
N LYS A 208 12.19 0.24 -0.43
CA LYS A 208 10.84 0.53 0.09
C LYS A 208 10.66 1.99 0.48
N SER A 209 11.70 2.83 0.40
CA SER A 209 11.66 4.20 0.92
C SER A 209 10.66 5.09 0.20
N LEU A 210 10.62 4.99 -1.14
CA LEU A 210 9.65 5.74 -1.95
C LEU A 210 8.22 5.34 -1.59
N ALA A 211 7.95 4.05 -1.48
CA ALA A 211 6.63 3.54 -1.12
C ALA A 211 6.22 4.01 0.29
N LEU A 212 7.12 3.98 1.27
CA LEU A 212 6.86 4.52 2.60
C LEU A 212 6.49 6.00 2.54
N GLN A 213 7.28 6.81 1.82
CA GLN A 213 7.01 8.24 1.67
C GLN A 213 5.64 8.52 1.06
N ARG A 214 5.32 7.82 -0.04
CA ARG A 214 4.03 7.93 -0.72
C ARG A 214 2.87 7.57 0.19
N CYS A 215 3.05 6.59 1.08
CA CYS A 215 1.99 6.12 1.95
C CYS A 215 1.78 6.95 3.22
N ILE A 216 2.76 7.73 3.67
CA ILE A 216 2.65 8.48 4.95
C ILE A 216 2.69 10.00 4.79
N GLU A 217 3.35 10.52 3.76
CA GLU A 217 3.47 11.98 3.55
C GLU A 217 2.50 12.51 2.49
N GLN A 218 1.97 11.64 1.64
CA GLN A 218 1.00 12.01 0.60
C GLN A 218 -0.41 11.57 0.99
N GLY A 219 -1.40 12.01 0.21
CA GLY A 219 -2.80 11.66 0.46
C GLY A 219 -3.11 10.20 0.17
N VAL A 220 -4.23 9.74 0.73
CA VAL A 220 -4.80 8.42 0.46
C VAL A 220 -5.02 8.24 -1.04
N ASN A 221 -4.44 7.19 -1.61
CA ASN A 221 -4.42 6.96 -3.05
C ASN A 221 -4.39 5.45 -3.36
N HIS A 222 -5.31 4.98 -4.20
CA HIS A 222 -5.37 3.56 -4.60
C HIS A 222 -4.18 3.09 -5.45
N MET A 223 -3.33 4.00 -5.94
CA MET A 223 -2.04 3.66 -6.57
C MET A 223 -0.98 3.27 -5.54
N TRP A 224 -1.18 3.62 -4.26
CA TRP A 224 -0.31 3.29 -3.14
C TRP A 224 -1.20 2.72 -2.03
N THR A 225 -1.65 1.47 -2.17
CA THR A 225 -2.79 0.96 -1.37
C THR A 225 -2.55 0.97 0.13
N LEU A 226 -1.28 0.87 0.59
CA LEU A 226 -0.93 1.03 2.00
C LEU A 226 -1.23 2.44 2.56
N SER A 227 -1.34 3.47 1.72
CA SER A 227 -1.77 4.83 2.14
C SER A 227 -3.14 4.84 2.82
N SER A 228 -3.97 3.82 2.56
CA SER A 228 -5.25 3.63 3.25
C SER A 228 -5.12 3.45 4.77
N LEU A 229 -3.93 3.07 5.29
CA LEU A 229 -3.66 3.02 6.72
C LEU A 229 -3.79 4.36 7.42
N GLN A 230 -3.74 5.48 6.70
CA GLN A 230 -4.04 6.80 7.27
C GLN A 230 -5.47 6.89 7.82
N LEU A 231 -6.38 6.04 7.34
CA LEU A 231 -7.78 5.95 7.77
C LEU A 231 -7.99 4.93 8.90
N HIS A 232 -6.97 4.15 9.23
CA HIS A 232 -7.07 3.15 10.29
C HIS A 232 -6.94 3.82 11.68
N PRO A 233 -7.71 3.42 12.70
CA PRO A 233 -7.63 4.02 14.04
C PRO A 233 -6.34 3.67 14.79
N HIS A 234 -5.79 2.47 14.58
CA HIS A 234 -4.59 1.99 15.27
C HIS A 234 -3.50 1.42 14.33
N PRO A 235 -2.93 2.23 13.42
CA PRO A 235 -1.86 1.80 12.53
C PRO A 235 -0.49 2.08 13.14
N MET A 236 0.40 1.09 13.04
CA MET A 236 1.81 1.21 13.38
C MET A 236 2.66 0.79 12.18
N ILE A 237 3.62 1.62 11.82
CA ILE A 237 4.67 1.28 10.87
C ILE A 237 5.97 1.16 11.65
N VAL A 238 6.72 0.09 11.42
CA VAL A 238 8.05 -0.13 11.98
C VAL A 238 9.03 -0.26 10.81
N ALA A 239 9.97 0.67 10.74
CA ALA A 239 10.90 0.80 9.64
C ALA A 239 12.36 0.81 10.12
N ASP A 240 13.28 0.31 9.29
CA ASP A 240 14.70 0.59 9.46
C ASP A 240 15.07 1.98 8.92
N GLU A 241 16.26 2.50 9.25
CA GLU A 241 16.71 3.81 8.77
C GLU A 241 16.71 3.90 7.23
N ASP A 242 17.15 2.84 6.54
CA ASP A 242 17.21 2.79 5.08
C ASP A 242 15.84 2.96 4.41
N ALA A 243 14.77 2.42 5.00
CA ALA A 243 13.42 2.64 4.53
C ALA A 243 12.95 4.09 4.68
N THR A 244 13.64 4.94 5.44
CA THR A 244 13.23 6.34 5.66
C THR A 244 13.91 7.35 4.74
N LEU A 245 14.76 6.90 3.81
CA LEU A 245 15.62 7.79 2.99
C LEU A 245 14.87 8.82 2.13
N GLU A 246 13.64 8.52 1.72
CA GLU A 246 12.80 9.44 0.92
C GLU A 246 11.91 10.34 1.81
N LEU A 247 11.84 10.08 3.12
CA LEU A 247 11.04 10.88 4.04
C LEU A 247 11.66 12.25 4.29
N GLN A 248 10.81 13.24 4.58
CA GLN A 248 11.30 14.53 5.04
C GLN A 248 11.98 14.38 6.41
N VAL A 249 13.11 15.06 6.58
CA VAL A 249 13.84 15.14 7.86
C VAL A 249 12.91 15.55 9.01
N LYS A 250 11.95 16.45 8.74
CA LYS A 250 10.96 16.89 9.72
C LYS A 250 10.04 15.74 10.18
N THR A 251 9.58 14.91 9.26
CA THR A 251 8.75 13.72 9.53
C THR A 251 9.50 12.73 10.44
N VAL A 252 10.73 12.40 10.07
CA VAL A 252 11.59 11.48 10.86
C VAL A 252 11.81 12.02 12.28
N ARG A 253 12.18 13.32 12.40
CA ARG A 253 12.40 13.95 13.71
C ARG A 253 11.12 13.99 14.56
N TYR A 254 9.98 14.27 13.94
CA TYR A 254 8.68 14.30 14.62
C TYR A 254 8.37 12.94 15.27
N PHE A 255 8.44 11.86 14.51
CA PHE A 255 8.12 10.53 15.04
C PHE A 255 9.15 10.00 16.05
N LYS A 256 10.46 10.25 15.83
CA LYS A 256 11.49 9.92 16.83
C LYS A 256 11.26 10.67 18.15
N SER A 257 10.86 11.94 18.08
CA SER A 257 10.56 12.75 19.27
C SER A 257 9.35 12.22 20.05
N ILE A 258 8.25 11.90 19.36
CA ILE A 258 7.03 11.38 20.00
C ILE A 258 7.30 10.07 20.73
N GLU A 259 8.00 9.12 20.10
CA GLU A 259 8.30 7.84 20.73
C GLU A 259 9.22 8.01 21.93
N LYS A 260 10.20 8.92 21.88
CA LYS A 260 11.06 9.25 23.02
C LYS A 260 10.24 9.80 24.19
N VAL A 261 9.38 10.79 23.94
CA VAL A 261 8.53 11.40 24.98
C VAL A 261 7.55 10.37 25.55
N ALA A 262 6.95 9.53 24.71
CA ALA A 262 6.05 8.47 25.14
C ALA A 262 6.77 7.48 26.08
N GLN A 263 8.00 7.07 25.74
CA GLN A 263 8.82 6.20 26.58
C GLN A 263 9.19 6.86 27.92
N GLU A 264 9.64 8.11 27.90
CA GLU A 264 10.01 8.87 29.11
C GLU A 264 8.81 9.08 30.05
N ALA A 265 7.62 9.28 29.49
CA ALA A 265 6.37 9.42 30.23
C ALA A 265 5.77 8.07 30.70
N GLY A 266 6.37 6.93 30.32
CA GLY A 266 5.78 5.60 30.53
C GLY A 266 4.45 5.41 29.81
N PHE A 267 4.15 6.24 28.81
CA PHE A 267 2.92 6.19 28.04
C PHE A 267 3.08 5.25 26.85
N GLN A 268 2.22 4.25 26.77
CA GLN A 268 2.08 3.42 25.59
C GLN A 268 0.70 3.65 24.99
N GLN A 269 0.65 3.91 23.68
CA GLN A 269 -0.61 3.93 22.94
C GLN A 269 -1.10 2.47 22.83
N ILE A 270 -1.88 2.04 23.82
CA ILE A 270 -2.47 0.71 23.94
C ILE A 270 -3.97 0.81 23.59
N LEU A 271 -4.52 -0.20 22.93
CA LEU A 271 -5.98 -0.30 22.78
C LEU A 271 -6.69 -0.26 24.14
N PRO A 272 -7.87 0.39 24.23
CA PRO A 272 -8.72 0.25 25.40
C PRO A 272 -8.94 -1.23 25.73
N SER A 273 -8.99 -1.58 27.03
CA SER A 273 -9.08 -2.97 27.49
C SER A 273 -10.19 -3.77 26.81
N LYS A 274 -11.37 -3.16 26.56
CA LYS A 274 -12.49 -3.80 25.86
C LYS A 274 -12.21 -4.19 24.41
N VAL A 275 -11.38 -3.40 23.70
CA VAL A 275 -10.93 -3.70 22.33
C VAL A 275 -9.73 -4.66 22.38
N ARG A 276 -8.96 -4.64 23.49
CA ARG A 276 -7.82 -5.53 23.73
C ARG A 276 -8.21 -6.94 24.17
N THR A 277 -9.36 -7.16 24.83
CA THR A 277 -9.67 -8.44 25.51
C THR A 277 -11.02 -9.05 25.13
N GLY A 278 -11.64 -8.68 24.02
CA GLY A 278 -12.93 -9.28 23.67
C GLY A 278 -13.41 -9.04 22.24
N ASN A 279 -14.52 -9.70 21.93
CA ASN A 279 -15.28 -9.62 20.66
C ASN A 279 -15.93 -8.24 20.43
N GLY A 280 -15.38 -7.16 20.99
CA GLY A 280 -15.89 -5.81 20.74
C GLY A 280 -15.92 -5.52 19.24
N PRO A 281 -16.83 -4.67 18.74
CA PRO A 281 -16.84 -4.33 17.32
C PRO A 281 -15.45 -3.79 16.92
N VAL A 282 -14.93 -4.30 15.80
CA VAL A 282 -13.87 -3.60 15.06
C VAL A 282 -14.37 -2.16 14.88
N PRO A 283 -13.57 -1.13 15.22
CA PRO A 283 -14.03 0.23 15.04
C PRO A 283 -14.41 0.43 13.57
N GLU A 284 -15.68 0.70 13.30
CA GLU A 284 -16.09 1.13 11.96
C GLU A 284 -15.38 2.45 11.70
N THR A 285 -14.44 2.46 10.74
CA THR A 285 -13.98 3.72 10.15
C THR A 285 -15.16 4.31 9.38
N ARG A 286 -16.01 5.07 10.09
CA ARG A 286 -17.00 5.92 9.47
C ARG A 286 -16.26 7.08 8.85
N ILE A 287 -15.99 6.95 7.56
CA ILE A 287 -15.84 8.15 6.73
C ILE A 287 -17.25 8.73 6.73
N ASP A 288 -17.48 9.77 7.53
CA ASP A 288 -18.68 10.58 7.37
C ASP A 288 -18.76 10.89 5.88
N THR A 289 -19.83 10.46 5.23
CA THR A 289 -20.14 10.92 3.89
C THR A 289 -20.37 12.41 4.03
N VAL A 290 -19.29 13.19 3.95
CA VAL A 290 -19.39 14.61 3.67
C VAL A 290 -20.20 14.63 2.40
N SER A 291 -21.43 15.15 2.47
CA SER A 291 -22.21 15.33 1.26
C SER A 291 -21.27 16.10 0.34
N SER A 292 -20.83 15.46 -0.75
CA SER A 292 -20.20 16.21 -1.82
C SER A 292 -21.13 17.38 -2.04
N PRO A 293 -20.68 18.64 -1.96
CA PRO A 293 -21.58 19.77 -2.14
C PRO A 293 -22.34 19.44 -3.41
N THR A 294 -23.65 19.28 -3.28
CA THR A 294 -24.52 18.97 -4.41
C THR A 294 -24.05 19.92 -5.50
N ILE A 295 -23.58 19.38 -6.63
CA ILE A 295 -23.36 20.21 -7.80
C ILE A 295 -24.76 20.73 -8.09
N LEU A 296 -25.08 21.89 -7.52
CA LEU A 296 -26.24 22.65 -7.92
C LEU A 296 -26.00 22.82 -9.41
N ALA A 297 -26.84 22.18 -10.22
CA ALA A 297 -26.87 22.44 -11.64
C ALA A 297 -26.77 23.96 -11.78
N PRO A 298 -25.82 24.47 -12.58
CA PRO A 298 -25.56 25.90 -12.65
C PRO A 298 -26.90 26.60 -12.83
N GLN A 299 -27.29 27.40 -11.83
CA GLN A 299 -28.48 28.24 -11.94
C GLN A 299 -28.24 29.07 -13.20
N PRO A 300 -29.09 28.94 -14.23
CA PRO A 300 -28.88 29.67 -15.47
C PRO A 300 -29.01 31.14 -15.16
N THR A 301 -27.88 31.84 -15.02
CA THR A 301 -27.83 33.29 -15.01
C THR A 301 -28.25 33.74 -16.40
N THR A 302 -29.53 34.05 -16.54
CA THR A 302 -30.10 34.63 -17.75
C THR A 302 -29.57 36.06 -17.86
N SER A 303 -28.36 36.21 -18.37
CA SER A 303 -27.90 37.48 -18.91
C SER A 303 -28.64 37.69 -20.23
N GLN A 304 -29.61 38.61 -20.26
CA GLN A 304 -30.49 38.89 -21.40
C GLN A 304 -29.78 39.64 -22.55
N LEU A 305 -28.49 39.43 -22.82
CA LEU A 305 -27.76 40.26 -23.78
C LEU A 305 -27.46 39.63 -25.14
N LEU A 306 -27.65 38.33 -25.36
CA LEU A 306 -27.48 37.74 -26.70
C LEU A 306 -28.51 36.62 -26.94
N ARG A 307 -29.42 36.84 -27.89
CA ARG A 307 -30.38 35.83 -28.38
C ARG A 307 -29.60 34.67 -29.02
N ALA A 308 -29.94 33.43 -28.64
CA ALA A 308 -29.44 32.22 -29.27
C ALA A 308 -30.25 31.88 -30.54
N THR A 309 -29.57 31.47 -31.61
CA THR A 309 -30.14 30.76 -32.77
C THR A 309 -30.28 29.26 -32.47
N PRO A 310 -31.22 28.54 -33.14
CA PRO A 310 -31.55 27.16 -32.78
C PRO A 310 -30.52 26.13 -33.27
N ALA A 311 -30.48 25.01 -32.55
CA ALA A 311 -29.56 23.89 -32.70
C ALA A 311 -29.70 23.15 -34.04
N THR A 312 -28.83 23.46 -35.01
CA THR A 312 -28.63 22.59 -36.18
C THR A 312 -27.21 22.54 -36.73
N GLU A 313 -26.21 23.15 -36.09
CA GLU A 313 -24.82 23.12 -36.57
C GLU A 313 -23.87 22.59 -35.49
N TYR A 314 -23.37 21.37 -35.68
CA TYR A 314 -22.19 20.89 -34.96
C TYR A 314 -20.94 21.56 -35.55
N PRO A 315 -20.11 22.27 -34.76
CA PRO A 315 -18.82 22.73 -35.26
C PRO A 315 -17.88 21.54 -35.33
N LEU A 316 -17.34 21.29 -36.53
CA LEU A 316 -16.12 20.52 -36.74
C LEU A 316 -15.04 20.98 -35.74
N ARG A 317 -14.39 20.03 -35.07
CA ARG A 317 -13.25 20.31 -34.16
C ARG A 317 -12.28 21.26 -34.85
N SER A 318 -12.00 22.39 -34.23
CA SER A 318 -10.96 23.32 -34.71
C SER A 318 -9.62 22.58 -34.75
N VAL A 319 -9.02 22.54 -35.94
CA VAL A 319 -7.64 22.07 -36.13
C VAL A 319 -6.74 22.92 -35.23
N SER A 320 -5.88 22.27 -34.44
CA SER A 320 -4.87 22.97 -33.64
C SER A 320 -4.07 23.90 -34.57
N PRO A 321 -3.88 25.19 -34.23
CA PRO A 321 -3.15 26.10 -35.10
C PRO A 321 -1.70 25.63 -35.28
N GLU A 322 -1.14 25.78 -36.47
CA GLU A 322 0.28 25.57 -36.73
C GLU A 322 1.13 26.46 -35.81
N LEU A 323 2.19 25.88 -35.25
CA LEU A 323 3.14 26.57 -34.38
C LEU A 323 3.96 27.57 -35.20
N ILE A 324 3.57 28.85 -35.16
CA ILE A 324 4.36 29.94 -35.73
C ILE A 324 5.46 30.30 -34.71
N PRO A 325 6.76 30.30 -35.10
CA PRO A 325 7.83 30.66 -34.19
C PRO A 325 7.72 32.14 -33.77
N ASP A 326 7.31 32.38 -32.53
CA ASP A 326 7.26 33.73 -31.95
C ASP A 326 8.65 34.14 -31.47
N ARG A 327 9.07 35.37 -31.81
CA ARG A 327 10.39 35.89 -31.44
C ARG A 327 10.31 36.49 -30.04
N MET A 328 11.07 35.94 -29.09
CA MET A 328 11.15 36.44 -27.70
C MET A 328 11.43 37.96 -27.58
N ALA A 329 12.04 38.58 -28.59
CA ALA A 329 12.31 40.02 -28.65
C ALA A 329 11.05 40.90 -28.81
N SER A 330 9.93 40.37 -29.30
CA SER A 330 8.67 41.12 -29.44
C SER A 330 8.00 41.43 -28.09
N ARG A 331 8.50 40.84 -27.00
CA ARG A 331 7.89 40.89 -25.66
C ARG A 331 8.60 41.86 -24.71
N ILE A 332 9.62 42.59 -25.17
CA ILE A 332 10.38 43.55 -24.36
C ILE A 332 10.18 44.97 -24.91
N PRO A 333 9.68 45.94 -24.12
CA PRO A 333 9.37 47.28 -24.59
C PRO A 333 10.59 48.22 -24.50
N GLU A 334 11.74 47.81 -25.07
CA GLU A 334 12.92 48.69 -25.20
C GLU A 334 13.32 48.88 -26.67
N PRO A 335 13.35 50.13 -27.20
CA PRO A 335 13.63 50.39 -28.61
C PRO A 335 15.08 50.09 -29.04
N ALA A 336 16.02 49.97 -28.09
CA ALA A 336 17.46 49.84 -28.38
C ALA A 336 17.90 48.43 -28.82
N LEU A 337 17.06 47.41 -28.62
CA LEU A 337 17.32 46.03 -29.03
C LEU A 337 16.65 45.63 -30.36
N ASN A 338 15.95 46.57 -31.01
CA ASN A 338 15.26 46.33 -32.28
C ASN A 338 16.14 46.48 -33.54
N GLN A 339 17.44 46.78 -33.38
CA GLN A 339 18.35 46.72 -34.52
C GLN A 339 18.82 45.29 -34.76
N ARG A 340 18.44 44.75 -35.93
CA ARG A 340 18.95 43.48 -36.42
C ARG A 340 20.46 43.57 -36.66
N LEU A 341 21.24 42.76 -35.95
CA LEU A 341 22.66 42.51 -36.26
C LEU A 341 22.85 41.51 -37.42
N THR A 342 21.75 40.98 -37.99
CA THR A 342 21.77 40.06 -39.14
C THR A 342 20.72 40.45 -40.19
N PRO A 343 21.06 40.49 -41.49
CA PRO A 343 20.12 40.83 -42.57
C PRO A 343 18.93 39.87 -42.65
N ASN A 344 17.83 40.33 -43.24
CA ASN A 344 16.61 39.52 -43.42
C ASN A 344 16.85 38.33 -44.37
N PRO A 345 16.39 37.09 -44.05
CA PRO A 345 16.55 35.93 -44.94
C PRO A 345 15.94 36.14 -46.34
N ASP A 346 14.82 36.87 -46.42
CA ASP A 346 14.18 37.18 -47.70
C ASP A 346 15.02 38.13 -48.59
N GLN A 347 15.87 38.95 -47.97
CA GLN A 347 16.84 39.80 -48.69
C GLN A 347 18.13 39.07 -49.06
N GLN A 348 18.45 37.95 -48.40
CA GLN A 348 19.55 37.06 -48.79
C GLN A 348 19.16 36.16 -49.96
N ALA A 349 17.91 35.68 -50.01
CA ALA A 349 17.39 34.91 -51.14
C ALA A 349 17.35 35.73 -52.45
N ALA A 350 16.95 37.01 -52.38
CA ALA A 350 16.94 37.91 -53.53
C ALA A 350 18.36 38.30 -54.04
N LYS A 351 19.39 38.24 -53.17
CA LYS A 351 20.79 38.44 -53.57
C LYS A 351 21.44 37.18 -54.14
N GLN A 352 21.00 35.98 -53.73
CA GLN A 352 21.49 34.72 -54.31
C GLN A 352 20.83 34.39 -55.66
N SER A 353 19.59 34.81 -55.92
CA SER A 353 18.94 34.59 -57.22
C SER A 353 19.48 35.48 -58.35
N ASN A 354 20.05 36.65 -58.02
CA ASN A 354 20.68 37.57 -58.99
C ASN A 354 22.18 37.30 -59.22
N ALA A 355 22.78 36.32 -58.52
CA ALA A 355 24.17 35.90 -58.75
C ALA A 355 24.29 34.64 -59.63
N VAL A 356 23.16 34.07 -60.09
CA VAL A 356 23.11 32.85 -60.94
C VAL A 356 22.52 33.15 -62.33
N ARG A 357 22.35 34.43 -62.68
CA ARG A 357 22.12 34.88 -64.07
C ARG A 357 23.10 36.00 -64.42
N ALA A 358 24.36 35.60 -64.57
CA ALA A 358 25.27 36.16 -65.56
C ALA A 358 25.23 35.24 -66.79
#